data_AF-A0A928FEP5-F1
#
_entry.id   AF-A0A928FEP5-F1
#
_cell.length_a   1.000
_cell.length_b   1.000
_cell.length_c   1.000
_cell.angle_alpha   90.00
_cell.angle_beta   90.00
_cell.angle_gamma   90.00
#
_symmetry.space_group_name_H-M   'P 1'
#
loop_
_entity.id
_entity.type
_entity.pdbx_description
1 polymer ?
#
loop_
_entity_poly.entity_id
_entity_poly.type
_entity_poly.pdbx_seq_one_letter_code
_entity_poly.pdbx_strand_id
1 'polypeptide(L)' 'RGIIVTAEQLITHIWGWNTDVDTSVVYVHVSNIRKKLDALSAPISIKFVRNAGYILEATV' A
#
# COMPACT_ATOMS: atom_id res chain seq x y z
N ARG A 1 1.23 3.46 -16.16
CA ARG A 1 1.17 2.02 -15.79
C ARG A 1 1.70 1.90 -14.37
N GLY A 2 0.88 1.40 -13.45
CA GLY A 2 1.31 1.16 -12.06
C GLY A 2 2.09 -0.16 -11.94
N ILE A 3 2.89 -0.28 -10.89
CA ILE A 3 3.60 -1.52 -10.51
C ILE A 3 2.80 -2.19 -9.40
N ILE A 4 2.66 -3.51 -9.47
CA ILE A 4 2.07 -4.29 -8.38
C ILE A 4 3.17 -4.56 -7.35
N VAL A 5 2.90 -4.23 -6.10
CA VAL A 5 3.82 -4.42 -4.97
C VAL A 5 3.14 -5.32 -3.93
N THR A 6 3.79 -6.42 -3.54
CA THR A 6 3.25 -7.33 -2.52
C THR A 6 3.38 -6.72 -1.12
N ALA A 7 2.58 -7.21 -0.17
CA ALA A 7 2.71 -6.78 1.22
C ALA A 7 4.07 -7.15 1.81
N GLU A 8 4.62 -8.32 1.47
CA GLU A 8 5.98 -8.72 1.86
C GLU A 8 7.04 -7.75 1.32
N GLN A 9 6.95 -7.35 0.04
CA GLN A 9 7.86 -6.35 -0.53
C GLN A 9 7.79 -5.01 0.21
N LEU A 10 6.58 -4.58 0.60
CA LEU A 10 6.40 -3.36 1.42
C LEU A 10 7.04 -3.52 2.79
N ILE A 11 6.85 -4.67 3.46
CA ILE A 11 7.43 -4.94 4.78
C ILE A 11 8.96 -4.92 4.69
N THR A 12 9.54 -5.69 3.77
CA THR A 12 10.98 -5.79 3.58
C THR A 12 11.60 -4.44 3.22
N HIS A 13 10.93 -3.63 2.38
CA HIS A 13 11.47 -2.36 1.94
C HIS A 13 11.39 -1.26 3.02
N ILE A 14 10.33 -1.23 3.82
CA ILE A 14 10.09 -0.16 4.81
C ILE A 14 10.73 -0.50 6.16
N TRP A 15 10.55 -1.73 6.63
CA TRP A 15 10.98 -2.18 7.96
C TRP A 15 12.25 -3.05 7.92
N GLY A 16 12.61 -3.60 6.76
CA GLY A 16 13.79 -4.45 6.60
C GLY A 16 13.49 -5.94 6.80
N TRP A 17 14.51 -6.78 6.67
CA TRP A 17 14.38 -8.24 6.74
C TRP A 17 14.24 -8.77 8.18
N ASN A 18 14.63 -7.99 9.18
CA ASN A 18 14.75 -8.44 10.57
C ASN A 18 13.59 -7.99 11.47
N THR A 19 12.47 -7.60 10.87
CA THR A 19 11.31 -7.10 11.59
C THR A 19 10.19 -8.12 11.60
N ASP A 20 9.73 -8.48 12.79
CA ASP A 20 8.57 -9.33 13.05
C ASP A 20 7.27 -8.54 12.86
N VAL A 21 7.13 -7.95 11.66
CA VAL A 21 6.00 -7.10 11.29
C VAL A 21 5.01 -7.95 10.53
N ASP A 22 3.83 -8.11 11.10
CA ASP A 22 2.74 -8.83 10.45
C ASP A 22 2.18 -8.03 9.28
N THR A 23 1.69 -8.76 8.27
CA THR A 23 1.06 -8.20 7.06
C THR A 23 -0.12 -7.27 7.40
N SER A 24 -0.81 -7.52 8.51
CA SER A 24 -1.89 -6.67 9.04
C SER A 24 -1.44 -5.22 9.30
N VAL A 25 -0.17 -4.99 9.67
CA VAL A 25 0.37 -3.63 9.88
C VAL A 25 0.38 -2.84 8.58
N VAL A 26 0.74 -3.49 7.46
CA VAL A 26 0.67 -2.90 6.12
C VAL A 26 -0.77 -2.50 5.80
N TYR A 27 -1.74 -3.35 6.12
CA TYR A 27 -3.15 -3.09 5.81
C TYR A 27 -3.68 -1.86 6.55
N VAL A 28 -3.31 -1.70 7.82
CA VAL A 28 -3.64 -0.53 8.62
C VAL A 28 -2.97 0.73 8.04
N HIS A 29 -1.69 0.64 7.68
CA HIS A 29 -0.95 1.77 7.10
C HIS A 29 -1.52 2.21 5.76
N VAL A 30 -1.78 1.27 4.84
CA VAL A 30 -2.40 1.56 3.54
C VAL A 30 -3.78 2.18 3.72
N SER A 31 -4.59 1.69 4.67
CA SER A 31 -5.90 2.27 4.96
C SER A 31 -5.80 3.72 5.45
N ASN A 32 -4.83 4.01 6.31
CA ASN A 32 -4.58 5.37 6.79
C ASN A 32 -4.08 6.29 5.67
N ILE A 33 -3.21 5.79 4.78
CA ILE A 33 -2.72 6.55 3.63
C ILE A 33 -3.88 6.89 2.69
N ARG A 34 -4.76 5.93 2.38
CA ARG A 34 -5.94 6.17 1.55
C ARG A 34 -6.81 7.29 2.11
N LYS A 35 -7.11 7.26 3.41
CA LYS A 35 -7.85 8.34 4.09
C LYS A 35 -7.18 9.70 3.95
N LYS A 36 -5.84 9.75 4.04
CA LYS A 36 -5.07 11.00 3.86
C LYS A 36 -5.10 11.48 2.41
N LEU A 37 -4.98 10.58 1.44
CA LEU A 37 -5.08 10.91 0.01
C LEU A 37 -6.46 11.46 -0.34
N ASP A 38 -7.52 10.84 0.18
CA ASP A 38 -8.90 11.30 0.01
C ASP A 38 -9.09 12.68 0.64
N ALA A 39 -8.56 12.92 1.85
CA ALA A 39 -8.62 14.22 2.51
C ALA A 39 -7.86 15.32 1.75
N LEU A 40 -6.79 14.97 1.03
CA LEU A 40 -6.01 15.88 0.20
C LEU A 40 -6.60 16.06 -1.21
N SER A 41 -7.72 15.38 -1.53
CA SER A 41 -8.27 15.31 -2.90
C SER A 41 -7.20 14.96 -3.94
N ALA A 42 -6.30 14.04 -3.58
CA ALA A 42 -5.19 13.66 -4.43
C ALA A 42 -5.72 12.89 -5.66
N PRO A 43 -5.19 13.12 -6.87
CA PRO A 43 -5.60 12.42 -8.09
C PRO A 43 -5.03 10.99 -8.17
N ILE A 44 -4.81 10.34 -7.02
CA ILE A 44 -4.21 9.02 -6.90
C ILE A 44 -4.96 8.18 -5.88
N SER A 45 -5.08 6.88 -6.16
CA SER A 45 -5.69 5.91 -5.27
C SER A 45 -4.87 4.63 -5.19
N ILE A 46 -4.85 4.01 -4.02
CA ILE A 46 -4.21 2.72 -3.80
C ILE A 46 -5.27 1.64 -3.89
N LYS A 47 -5.18 0.75 -4.89
CA LYS A 47 -6.06 -0.41 -5.02
C LYS A 47 -5.38 -1.67 -4.50
N PHE A 48 -6.19 -2.51 -3.88
CA PHE A 48 -5.79 -3.86 -3.49
C PHE A 48 -6.20 -4.85 -4.59
N VAL A 49 -5.23 -5.61 -5.09
CA VAL A 49 -5.40 -6.67 -6.07
C VAL A 49 -5.28 -8.00 -5.34
N ARG A 50 -6.38 -8.75 -5.27
CA ARG A 50 -6.44 -10.04 -4.58
C ARG A 50 -5.36 -10.98 -5.11
N ASN A 51 -4.62 -11.61 -4.21
CA ASN A 51 -3.48 -12.51 -4.50
C ASN A 51 -2.29 -11.87 -5.23
N ALA A 52 -2.26 -10.56 -5.44
CA ALA A 52 -1.13 -9.89 -6.10
C ALA A 52 -0.52 -8.76 -5.27
N GLY A 53 -1.31 -8.05 -4.46
CA GLY A 53 -0.83 -7.00 -3.56
C GLY A 53 -1.50 -5.64 -3.81
N TYR A 54 -0.69 -4.59 -3.87
CA TYR A 54 -1.14 -3.21 -4.02
C TYR A 54 -0.68 -2.59 -5.32
N ILE A 55 -1.52 -1.74 -5.90
CA ILE A 55 -1.17 -0.92 -7.06
C ILE A 55 -1.57 0.52 -6.80
N LEU A 56 -0.70 1.44 -7.20
CA LEU A 56 -1.01 2.86 -7.25
C LEU A 56 -1.58 3.20 -8.62
N GLU A 57 -2.79 3.75 -8.66
CA GLU A 57 -3.47 4.18 -9.87
C GLU A 57 -3.83 5.66 -9.78
N ALA A 58 -3.76 6.36 -10.91
CA ALA A 58 -4.30 7.72 -11.00
C ALA A 58 -5.82 7.65 -11.06
N THR A 59 -6.49 8.45 -10.22
CA THR A 59 -7.94 8.66 -10.29
C THR A 59 -8.15 9.75 -11.33
N VAL A 60 -8.43 9.35 -12.56
CA VAL A 60 -8.72 10.25 -13.70
C VAL A 60 -10.02 11.00 -13.49
#